data_AF-A0A957HPB1-F1
#
_entry.id   AF-A0A957HPB1-F1
#
_cell.length_a   1.000
_cell.length_b   1.000
_cell.length_c   1.000
_cell.angle_alpha   90.00
_cell.angle_beta   90.00
_cell.angle_gamma   90.00
#
_symmetry.space_group_name_H-M   'P 1'
#
loop_
_entity.id
_entity.type
_entity.pdbx_description
1 polymer ?
#
loop_
_entity_poly.entity_id
_entity_poly.type
_entity_poly.pdbx_seq_one_letter_code
_entity_poly.pdbx_strand_id
1 'polypeptide(L)'
;GVRCIDCHSGEGVNGRIHAMTLGSQDLLKFVSRSYPQPAPLTHPIIDENCLKCHQTVTDNRDFGNHYHIFMSKWHELDKDAGNCVDCHAGHLTDVAPQQAFLNEQQVGATCDACHTFVGRG
;
A
#
# COMPACT_ATOMS: atom_id res chain seq x y z
N GLY A 1 16.41 1.87 -10.21
CA GLY A 1 16.01 0.84 -9.25
C GLY A 1 15.37 1.51 -8.06
N VAL A 2 14.33 0.92 -7.48
CA VAL A 2 13.61 1.42 -6.29
C VAL A 2 14.27 0.85 -5.03
N ARG A 3 14.53 1.67 -4.02
CA ARG A 3 15.08 1.27 -2.72
C ARG A 3 13.94 1.05 -1.72
N CYS A 4 14.20 0.29 -0.66
CA CYS A 4 13.21 0.05 0.40
C CYS A 4 12.61 1.35 0.94
N ILE A 5 13.46 2.36 1.19
CA ILE A 5 13.03 3.65 1.74
C ILE A 5 12.17 4.47 0.77
N ASP A 6 12.22 4.21 -0.54
CA ASP A 6 11.43 4.98 -1.49
C ASP A 6 9.93 4.70 -1.29
N CYS A 7 9.57 3.48 -0.85
CA CYS A 7 8.22 3.08 -0.47
C CYS A 7 7.93 3.21 1.04
N HIS A 8 8.93 2.98 1.91
CA HIS A 8 8.72 2.97 3.37
C HIS A 8 8.96 4.31 4.09
N SER A 9 9.47 5.33 3.40
CA SER A 9 9.54 6.71 3.92
C SER A 9 8.40 7.53 3.34
N GLY A 10 7.89 8.52 4.08
CA GLY A 10 7.09 9.59 3.48
C GLY A 10 7.89 10.48 2.52
N GLU A 11 7.25 11.49 1.95
CA GLU A 11 7.92 12.48 1.09
C GLU A 11 8.80 13.46 1.88
N GLY A 12 9.90 13.90 1.25
CA GLY A 12 10.75 14.97 1.76
C GLY A 12 11.47 14.65 3.08
N VAL A 13 11.90 15.71 3.77
CA VAL A 13 12.70 15.60 5.01
C VAL A 13 11.89 15.00 6.15
N ASN A 14 10.61 15.36 6.29
CA ASN A 14 9.74 14.85 7.35
C ASN A 14 9.54 13.34 7.23
N GLY A 15 9.27 12.85 6.02
CA GLY A 15 9.16 11.41 5.75
C GLY A 15 10.43 10.65 6.13
N ARG A 16 11.60 11.23 5.78
CA ARG A 16 12.90 10.65 6.13
C ARG A 16 13.12 10.58 7.64
N ILE A 17 12.79 11.63 8.38
CA ILE A 17 12.91 11.66 9.84
C ILE A 17 12.02 10.58 10.47
N HIS A 18 10.78 10.45 9.99
CA HIS A 18 9.85 9.44 10.49
C HIS A 18 10.37 8.02 10.26
N ALA A 19 10.83 7.72 9.03
CA ALA A 19 11.40 6.41 8.70
C ALA A 19 12.66 6.07 9.54
N MET A 20 13.55 7.03 9.72
CA MET A 20 14.75 6.85 10.56
C MET A 20 14.39 6.65 12.04
N THR A 21 13.36 7.34 12.53
CA THR A 21 12.87 7.18 13.90
C THR A 21 12.30 5.78 14.12
N LEU A 22 11.46 5.30 13.19
CA LEU A 22 10.91 3.95 13.22
C LEU A 22 12.04 2.89 13.22
N GLY A 23 12.99 3.00 12.29
CA GLY A 23 14.14 2.08 12.24
C GLY A 23 14.99 2.10 13.52
N SER A 24 15.12 3.27 14.17
CA SER A 24 15.83 3.38 15.45
C SER A 24 15.07 2.67 16.58
N GLN A 25 13.74 2.82 16.64
CA GLN A 25 12.90 2.11 17.62
C GLN A 25 12.97 0.60 17.42
N ASP A 26 12.93 0.12 16.19
CA ASP A 26 13.00 -1.31 15.89
C ASP A 26 14.38 -1.89 16.19
N LEU A 27 15.46 -1.13 15.97
CA LEU A 27 16.80 -1.51 16.41
C LEU A 27 16.87 -1.66 17.94
N LEU A 28 16.28 -0.73 18.69
CA LEU A 28 16.23 -0.81 20.16
C LEU A 28 15.45 -2.05 20.64
N LYS A 29 14.29 -2.34 20.04
CA LYS A 29 13.52 -3.57 20.32
C LYS A 29 14.35 -4.80 20.02
N PHE A 30 15.03 -4.84 18.88
CA PHE A 30 15.88 -5.95 18.46
C PHE A 30 17.02 -6.22 19.46
N VAL A 31 17.81 -5.19 19.79
CA VAL A 31 18.95 -5.30 20.71
C VAL A 31 18.49 -5.69 22.12
N SER A 32 17.36 -5.15 22.58
CA SER A 32 16.77 -5.49 23.88
C SER A 32 15.99 -6.81 23.90
N ARG A 33 15.89 -7.52 22.76
CA ARG A 33 15.07 -8.74 22.60
C ARG A 33 13.58 -8.56 22.93
N SER A 34 13.09 -7.33 22.85
CA SER A 34 11.71 -6.97 23.17
C SER A 34 10.88 -6.84 21.89
N TYR A 35 10.79 -7.93 21.12
CA TYR A 35 10.05 -7.97 19.87
C TYR A 35 9.20 -9.25 19.75
N PRO A 36 7.96 -9.15 19.22
CA PRO A 36 7.16 -10.31 18.89
C PRO A 36 7.67 -11.02 17.63
N GLN A 37 7.42 -12.33 17.54
CA GLN A 37 7.59 -13.13 16.32
C GLN A 37 6.32 -13.94 16.05
N PRO A 38 5.76 -13.93 14.82
CA PRO A 38 6.26 -13.21 13.64
C PRO A 38 6.17 -11.68 13.80
N ALA A 39 7.07 -10.95 13.14
CA ALA A 39 7.11 -9.49 13.23
C ALA A 39 5.83 -8.88 12.60
N PRO A 40 5.00 -8.14 13.37
CA PRO A 40 3.82 -7.50 12.83
C PRO A 40 4.20 -6.26 12.02
N LEU A 41 3.47 -6.01 10.94
CA LEU A 41 3.53 -4.74 10.22
C LEU A 41 2.83 -3.66 11.07
N THR A 42 3.60 -2.73 11.63
CA THR A 42 3.06 -1.67 12.51
C THR A 42 2.79 -0.36 11.76
N HIS A 43 3.45 -0.16 10.62
CA HIS A 43 3.33 1.04 9.79
C HIS A 43 3.17 0.59 8.34
N PRO A 44 1.91 0.35 7.89
CA PRO A 44 1.61 0.03 6.51
C PRO A 44 2.09 1.12 5.54
N ILE A 45 2.43 0.74 4.31
CA ILE A 45 2.70 1.70 3.24
C ILE A 45 1.37 2.31 2.81
N ILE A 46 1.30 3.63 2.83
CA ILE A 46 0.13 4.41 2.41
C ILE A 46 0.26 4.86 0.95
N ASP A 47 -0.87 5.18 0.32
CA ASP A 47 -0.96 5.55 -1.09
C ASP A 47 -0.07 6.73 -1.49
N GLU A 48 0.12 7.71 -0.59
CA GLU A 48 0.99 8.85 -0.82
C GLU A 48 2.43 8.43 -1.13
N ASN A 49 2.88 7.27 -0.63
CA ASN A 49 4.20 6.76 -0.93
C ASN A 49 4.29 6.24 -2.36
N CYS A 50 3.20 5.69 -2.90
CA CYS A 50 3.10 5.22 -4.29
C CYS A 50 2.98 6.41 -5.26
N LEU A 51 2.19 7.41 -4.89
CA LEU A 51 1.91 8.60 -5.71
C LEU A 51 3.13 9.50 -5.91
N LYS A 52 4.25 9.32 -5.20
CA LYS A 52 5.53 9.97 -5.52
C LYS A 52 6.04 9.65 -6.93
N CYS A 53 5.63 8.53 -7.49
CA CYS A 53 6.02 8.11 -8.85
C CYS A 53 4.84 7.70 -9.74
N HIS A 54 3.66 7.47 -9.16
CA HIS A 54 2.45 7.03 -9.87
C HIS A 54 1.36 8.12 -9.89
N GLN A 55 1.74 9.39 -10.08
CA GLN A 55 0.79 10.53 -10.03
C GLN A 55 -0.36 10.43 -11.03
N THR A 56 -0.12 9.77 -12.17
CA THR A 56 -1.02 9.76 -13.33
C THR A 56 -1.89 8.51 -13.40
N VAL A 57 -1.96 7.71 -12.32
CA VAL A 57 -2.69 6.43 -12.32
C VAL A 57 -4.19 6.59 -12.61
N THR A 58 -4.75 7.77 -12.36
CA THR A 58 -6.16 8.12 -12.63
C THR A 58 -6.38 8.81 -13.98
N ASP A 59 -5.33 9.06 -14.78
CA ASP A 59 -5.45 9.82 -16.02
C ASP A 59 -6.17 9.03 -17.12
N ASN A 60 -5.97 7.69 -17.16
CA ASN A 60 -6.72 6.82 -18.05
C ASN A 60 -8.12 6.57 -17.49
N ARG A 61 -9.15 6.99 -18.23
CA ARG A 61 -10.56 6.93 -17.78
C ARG A 61 -11.41 5.86 -18.45
N ASP A 62 -10.80 4.79 -18.92
CA ASP A 62 -11.52 3.65 -19.50
C ASP A 62 -12.09 2.70 -18.44
N PHE A 63 -12.89 1.73 -18.90
CA PHE A 63 -13.42 0.68 -18.03
C PHE A 63 -12.33 -0.25 -17.50
N GLY A 64 -11.19 -0.38 -18.19
CA GLY A 64 -10.05 -1.17 -17.72
C GLY A 64 -9.37 -0.58 -16.49
N ASN A 65 -9.56 0.72 -16.21
CA ASN A 65 -8.95 1.44 -15.09
C ASN A 65 -10.00 1.97 -14.07
N HIS A 66 -11.25 1.51 -14.14
CA HIS A 66 -12.35 2.07 -13.35
C HIS A 66 -12.11 2.04 -11.84
N TYR A 67 -11.41 1.02 -11.34
CA TYR A 67 -11.09 0.87 -9.92
C TYR A 67 -10.25 2.04 -9.38
N HIS A 68 -9.19 2.47 -10.07
CA HIS A 68 -8.39 3.62 -9.66
C HIS A 68 -9.20 4.94 -9.70
N ILE A 69 -10.14 5.06 -10.64
CA ILE A 69 -10.96 6.28 -10.80
C ILE A 69 -11.97 6.42 -9.65
N PHE A 70 -12.56 5.31 -9.20
CA PHE A 70 -13.57 5.31 -8.15
C PHE A 70 -13.01 5.12 -6.75
N MET A 71 -11.71 4.82 -6.62
CA MET A 71 -11.02 4.61 -5.35
C MET A 71 -11.22 5.78 -4.37
N SER A 72 -11.14 7.02 -4.85
CA SER A 72 -11.35 8.21 -4.00
C SER A 72 -12.74 8.24 -3.35
N LYS A 73 -13.78 7.78 -4.04
CA LYS A 73 -15.13 7.66 -3.47
C LYS A 73 -15.23 6.56 -2.43
N TRP A 74 -14.45 5.49 -2.59
CA TRP A 74 -14.38 4.45 -1.58
C TRP A 74 -13.68 4.98 -0.31
N HIS A 75 -12.58 5.72 -0.48
CA HIS A 75 -11.82 6.36 0.60
C HIS A 75 -12.61 7.44 1.37
N GLU A 76 -13.57 8.12 0.74
CA GLU A 76 -14.47 9.07 1.41
C GLU A 76 -15.28 8.43 2.55
N LEU A 77 -15.51 7.13 2.49
CA LEU A 77 -16.31 6.38 3.47
C LEU A 77 -15.45 5.47 4.34
N ASP A 78 -14.39 4.89 3.78
CA ASP A 78 -13.38 4.15 4.52
C ASP A 78 -11.99 4.49 3.99
N LYS A 79 -11.29 5.36 4.72
CA LYS A 79 -9.94 5.83 4.38
C LYS A 79 -8.90 4.71 4.29
N ASP A 80 -9.19 3.52 4.81
CA ASP A 80 -8.28 2.38 4.84
C ASP A 80 -8.66 1.31 3.80
N ALA A 81 -9.69 1.55 2.97
CA ALA A 81 -10.20 0.55 2.03
C ALA A 81 -9.61 0.67 0.62
N GLY A 82 -8.97 -0.40 0.13
CA GLY A 82 -8.54 -0.44 -1.26
C GLY A 82 -7.30 0.42 -1.54
N ASN A 83 -6.43 0.56 -0.53
CA ASN A 83 -5.13 1.19 -0.69
C ASN A 83 -4.32 0.45 -1.76
N CYS A 84 -3.31 1.10 -2.31
CA CYS A 84 -2.45 0.58 -3.37
C CYS A 84 -1.93 -0.84 -3.05
N VAL A 85 -1.52 -1.07 -1.79
CA VAL A 85 -0.98 -2.35 -1.32
C VAL A 85 -2.02 -3.46 -1.13
N ASP A 86 -3.30 -3.12 -1.11
CA ASP A 86 -4.41 -4.08 -1.05
C ASP A 86 -4.62 -4.77 -2.40
N CYS A 87 -4.11 -4.19 -3.49
CA CYS A 87 -4.05 -4.81 -4.81
C CYS A 87 -2.61 -5.19 -5.20
N HIS A 88 -1.65 -4.29 -5.01
CA HIS A 88 -0.25 -4.41 -5.41
C HIS A 88 0.64 -4.84 -4.23
N ALA A 89 0.66 -6.13 -3.95
CA ALA A 89 1.38 -6.68 -2.82
C ALA A 89 2.90 -6.77 -3.08
N GLY A 90 3.65 -5.75 -2.64
CA GLY A 90 5.09 -5.61 -2.93
C GLY A 90 6.04 -6.62 -2.26
N HIS A 91 5.58 -7.43 -1.30
CA HIS A 91 6.44 -8.33 -0.49
C HIS A 91 6.05 -9.80 -0.53
N LEU A 92 5.00 -10.15 -1.28
CA LEU A 92 4.62 -11.53 -1.40
C LEU A 92 5.62 -12.29 -2.29
N THR A 93 5.74 -13.60 -2.06
CA THR A 93 6.64 -14.46 -2.84
C THR A 93 5.92 -15.14 -4.01
N ASP A 94 4.60 -15.08 -4.02
CA ASP A 94 3.71 -15.61 -5.06
C ASP A 94 3.18 -14.52 -6.01
N VAL A 95 3.73 -13.29 -5.96
CA VAL A 95 3.42 -12.22 -6.92
C VAL A 95 4.40 -12.21 -8.07
N ALA A 96 3.89 -11.98 -9.27
CA ALA A 96 4.72 -11.87 -10.46
C ALA A 96 5.09 -10.38 -10.71
N PRO A 97 6.39 -10.02 -10.80
CA PRO A 97 6.80 -8.66 -11.17
C PRO A 97 6.24 -8.22 -12.52
N GLN A 98 6.12 -9.16 -13.49
CA GLN A 98 5.48 -8.89 -14.78
C GLN A 98 3.98 -8.56 -14.69
N GLN A 99 3.35 -8.81 -13.55
CA GLN A 99 1.96 -8.45 -13.26
C GLN A 99 1.88 -7.31 -12.25
N ALA A 100 2.89 -6.44 -12.19
CA ALA A 100 2.92 -5.28 -11.28
C ALA A 100 2.70 -5.65 -9.80
N PHE A 101 3.24 -6.79 -9.37
CA PHE A 101 3.13 -7.30 -8.00
C PHE A 101 1.69 -7.61 -7.55
N LEU A 102 0.82 -7.98 -8.48
CA LEU A 102 -0.54 -8.42 -8.17
C LEU A 102 -0.56 -9.88 -7.72
N ASN A 103 -1.48 -10.18 -6.81
CA ASN A 103 -1.90 -11.53 -6.44
C ASN A 103 -3.39 -11.69 -6.80
N GLU A 104 -3.74 -12.68 -7.63
CA GLU A 104 -5.09 -12.83 -8.17
C GLU A 104 -6.16 -13.01 -7.09
N GLN A 105 -5.86 -13.80 -6.06
CA GLN A 105 -6.79 -14.04 -4.95
C GLN A 105 -7.03 -12.76 -4.15
N GLN A 106 -5.96 -12.02 -3.85
CA GLN A 106 -6.04 -10.76 -3.12
C GLN A 106 -6.82 -9.71 -3.91
N VAL A 107 -6.50 -9.54 -5.20
CA VAL A 107 -7.20 -8.61 -6.09
C VAL A 107 -8.68 -8.98 -6.21
N GLY A 108 -9.01 -10.26 -6.38
CA GLY A 108 -10.39 -10.73 -6.45
C GLY A 108 -11.19 -10.37 -5.19
N ALA A 109 -10.61 -10.59 -4.01
CA ALA A 109 -11.25 -10.21 -2.74
C ALA A 109 -11.47 -8.68 -2.64
N THR A 110 -10.51 -7.87 -3.09
CA THR A 110 -10.64 -6.41 -3.12
C THR A 110 -11.71 -5.96 -4.13
N CYS A 111 -11.79 -6.59 -5.30
CA CYS A 111 -12.87 -6.36 -6.27
C CYS A 111 -14.25 -6.67 -5.67
N ASP A 112 -14.40 -7.81 -4.99
CA ASP A 112 -15.66 -8.20 -4.36
C ASP A 112 -16.06 -7.21 -3.25
N ALA A 113 -15.10 -6.75 -2.44
CA ALA A 113 -15.35 -5.75 -1.41
C ALA A 113 -15.83 -4.41 -2.00
N CYS A 114 -15.15 -3.94 -3.06
CA CYS A 114 -15.50 -2.71 -3.77
C CYS A 114 -16.89 -2.83 -4.44
N HIS A 115 -17.17 -3.94 -5.13
CA HIS A 115 -18.46 -4.13 -5.80
C HIS A 115 -19.61 -4.39 -4.82
N THR A 116 -19.34 -5.02 -3.68
CA THR A 116 -20.31 -5.09 -2.58
C THR A 116 -20.62 -3.70 -2.05
N PHE A 117 -19.63 -2.81 -2.00
CA PHE A 117 -19.83 -1.41 -1.64
C PHE A 117 -20.68 -0.66 -2.68
N VAL A 118 -20.29 -0.70 -3.97
CA VAL A 118 -21.02 0.01 -5.04
C VAL A 118 -22.43 -0.54 -5.23
N GLY A 119 -22.63 -1.86 -5.12
CA GLY A 119 -23.93 -2.52 -5.26
C GLY A 119 -24.89 -2.31 -4.08
N ARG A 120 -24.47 -1.66 -3.00
CA ARG A 120 -25.34 -1.23 -1.89
C ARG A 120 -25.97 0.15 -2.12
N GLY A 121 -25.63 0.84 -3.22
CA GLY A 121 -26.17 2.13 -3.64
C GLY A 121 -27.12 2.01 -4.83
#